data_AF-A0A259NB97-F1
#
_entry.id   AF-A0A259NB97-F1
#
_cell.length_a   1.000
_cell.length_b   1.000
_cell.length_c   1.000
_cell.angle_alpha   90.00
_cell.angle_beta   90.00
_cell.angle_gamma   90.00
#
_symmetry.space_group_name_H-M   'P 1'
#
loop_
_entity.id
_entity.type
_entity.pdbx_description
1 polymer ?
#
loop_
_entity_poly.entity_id
_entity_poly.type
_entity_poly.pdbx_seq_one_letter_code
_entity_poly.pdbx_strand_id
1 'polypeptide(L)'
;MTYWIESQLKPPGALTMISRYLAGLLLGLTSAASAADSSSCYNIADADARTYCLALAHNDPGRCYAIQDSALRSRCLAEIR
;
A
#
# COMPACT_ATOMS: atom_id res chain seq x y z
N MET A 1 -7.38 -38.38 -31.06
CA MET A 1 -6.33 -39.42 -31.14
C MET A 1 -5.74 -39.40 -32.55
N THR A 2 -4.56 -38.79 -32.73
CA THR A 2 -3.55 -39.08 -33.77
C THR A 2 -2.45 -38.02 -33.72
N TYR A 3 -1.18 -38.47 -33.80
CA TYR A 3 0.08 -37.70 -33.89
C TYR A 3 0.53 -37.02 -32.58
N TRP A 4 1.32 -37.63 -31.70
CA TRP A 4 2.69 -38.16 -31.91
C TRP A 4 3.59 -37.17 -32.67
N ILE A 5 4.69 -36.80 -31.99
CA ILE A 5 6.03 -36.58 -32.56
C ILE A 5 6.18 -35.19 -33.18
N GLU A 6 6.65 -34.23 -32.40
CA GLU A 6 8.09 -33.90 -32.35
C GLU A 6 8.39 -32.85 -33.41
N SER A 7 9.60 -32.33 -33.30
CA SER A 7 10.32 -31.85 -34.45
C SER A 7 10.01 -30.41 -34.85
N GLN A 8 11.02 -29.63 -34.54
CA GLN A 8 11.58 -28.54 -35.34
C GLN A 8 11.21 -27.14 -34.84
N LEU A 9 12.05 -26.53 -34.01
CA LEU A 9 13.27 -25.83 -34.48
C LEU A 9 12.92 -24.58 -35.29
N LYS A 10 12.71 -23.44 -34.63
CA LYS A 10 13.35 -22.16 -35.02
C LYS A 10 13.02 -21.04 -34.00
N PRO A 11 14.00 -20.26 -33.50
CA PRO A 11 13.72 -18.93 -33.00
C PRO A 11 13.64 -17.94 -34.19
N PRO A 12 12.46 -17.41 -34.59
CA PRO A 12 12.42 -16.26 -35.49
C PRO A 12 12.67 -14.98 -34.69
N GLY A 13 13.95 -14.60 -34.64
CA GLY A 13 14.38 -13.22 -34.58
C GLY A 13 14.16 -12.48 -33.26
N ALA A 14 15.20 -11.75 -32.85
CA ALA A 14 15.20 -10.79 -31.74
C ALA A 14 14.03 -9.78 -31.72
N LEU A 15 13.27 -9.66 -32.82
CA LEU A 15 12.08 -8.80 -32.93
C LEU A 15 10.95 -9.17 -31.95
N THR A 16 10.71 -10.45 -31.66
CA THR A 16 9.63 -10.86 -30.73
C THR A 16 9.96 -10.54 -29.27
N MET A 17 11.25 -10.39 -28.94
CA MET A 17 11.70 -9.95 -27.63
C MET A 17 11.32 -8.48 -27.39
N ILE A 18 11.54 -7.62 -28.38
CA ILE A 18 11.27 -6.18 -28.32
C ILE A 18 9.76 -5.89 -28.10
N SER A 19 8.88 -6.70 -28.69
CA SER A 19 7.42 -6.59 -28.50
C SER A 19 6.98 -6.88 -27.06
N ARG A 20 7.63 -7.84 -26.38
CA ARG A 20 7.38 -8.14 -24.97
C ARG A 20 7.88 -7.03 -24.04
N TYR A 21 8.95 -6.33 -24.41
CA TYR A 21 9.46 -5.18 -23.67
C TYR A 21 8.51 -3.98 -23.76
N LEU A 22 7.94 -3.69 -24.93
CA LEU A 22 6.97 -2.60 -25.09
C LEU A 22 5.67 -2.86 -24.30
N ALA A 23 5.19 -4.11 -24.25
CA ALA A 23 4.03 -4.48 -23.44
C ALA A 23 4.34 -4.42 -21.93
N GLY A 24 5.56 -4.82 -21.50
CA GLY A 24 5.99 -4.73 -20.11
C GLY A 24 6.18 -3.29 -19.61
N LEU A 25 6.59 -2.37 -20.50
CA LEU A 25 6.81 -0.96 -20.17
C LEU A 25 5.50 -0.21 -19.79
N LEU A 26 4.34 -0.70 -20.21
CA LEU A 26 3.03 -0.09 -19.95
C LEU A 26 2.35 -0.60 -18.65
N LEU A 27 2.85 -1.67 -18.04
CA LEU A 27 2.23 -2.32 -16.87
C LEU A 27 2.96 -2.06 -15.54
N GLY A 28 4.03 -1.26 -15.54
CA GLY A 28 4.86 -0.98 -14.36
C GLY A 28 4.36 0.12 -13.42
N LEU A 29 3.19 0.71 -13.67
CA LEU A 29 2.67 1.84 -12.89
C LEU A 29 1.66 1.42 -11.80
N THR A 30 1.92 0.32 -11.10
CA THR A 30 1.11 -0.04 -9.92
C THR A 30 1.59 0.77 -8.72
N SER A 31 0.93 1.90 -8.53
CA SER A 31 0.85 2.73 -7.33
C SER A 31 1.36 2.08 -6.04
N ALA A 32 2.49 2.56 -5.54
CA ALA A 32 2.88 2.37 -4.15
C ALA A 32 1.87 3.13 -3.27
N ALA A 33 0.87 2.43 -2.75
CA ALA A 33 0.02 2.96 -1.69
C ALA A 33 0.92 3.22 -0.48
N SER A 34 1.19 4.50 -0.20
CA SER A 34 1.91 4.93 1.00
C SER A 34 1.01 4.67 2.20
N ALA A 35 1.13 3.48 2.80
CA ALA A 35 0.61 3.25 4.13
C ALA A 35 1.32 4.24 5.05
N ALA A 36 0.57 5.17 5.64
CA ALA A 36 1.12 6.12 6.60
C ALA A 36 1.78 5.33 7.72
N ASP A 37 3.10 5.41 7.81
CA ASP A 37 3.90 4.59 8.71
C ASP A 37 3.61 5.02 10.16
N SER A 38 2.77 4.25 10.84
CA SER A 38 2.36 4.52 12.24
C SER A 38 3.55 4.54 13.21
N SER A 39 4.71 4.01 12.77
CA SER A 39 6.00 4.12 13.44
C SER A 39 6.37 5.56 13.81
N SER A 40 6.01 6.53 12.97
CA SER A 40 6.31 7.95 13.20
C SER A 40 5.60 8.49 14.44
N CYS A 41 4.40 7.99 14.74
CA CYS A 41 3.62 8.44 15.90
C CYS A 41 4.31 8.12 17.23
N TYR A 42 5.13 7.05 17.30
CA TYR A 42 5.81 6.68 18.55
C TYR A 42 6.92 7.66 18.97
N ASN A 43 7.40 8.50 18.06
CA ASN A 43 8.37 9.56 18.36
C ASN A 43 7.73 10.80 19.01
N ILE A 44 6.40 10.87 19.06
CA ILE A 44 5.69 11.98 19.68
C ILE A 44 5.81 11.85 21.21
N ALA A 45 6.38 12.88 21.84
CA ALA A 45 6.62 12.91 23.29
C ALA A 45 5.32 13.09 24.09
N ASP A 46 4.38 13.87 23.57
CA ASP A 46 3.08 14.07 24.20
C ASP A 46 2.19 12.83 24.03
N ALA A 47 1.65 12.33 25.14
CA ALA A 47 0.89 11.08 25.14
C ALA A 47 -0.43 11.19 24.39
N ASP A 48 -1.11 12.33 24.51
CA ASP A 48 -2.40 12.59 23.87
C ASP A 48 -2.23 12.74 22.35
N ALA A 49 -1.25 13.54 21.90
CA ALA A 49 -0.91 13.70 20.49
C ALA A 49 -0.42 12.38 19.86
N ARG A 50 0.36 11.58 20.60
CA ARG A 50 0.74 10.22 20.16
C ARG A 50 -0.48 9.35 19.95
N THR A 51 -1.38 9.34 20.92
CA THR A 51 -2.61 8.51 20.88
C THR A 51 -3.52 8.96 19.73
N TYR A 52 -3.66 10.27 19.52
CA TYR A 52 -4.37 10.86 18.38
C TYR A 52 -3.78 10.39 17.05
N CYS A 53 -2.46 10.50 16.88
CA CYS A 53 -1.77 10.05 15.67
C CYS A 53 -1.98 8.55 15.42
N LEU A 54 -1.85 7.72 16.47
CA LEU A 54 -2.06 6.28 16.40
C LEU A 54 -3.52 5.89 16.16
N ALA A 55 -4.49 6.70 16.59
CA ALA A 55 -5.90 6.47 16.30
C ALA A 55 -6.16 6.70 14.80
N LEU A 56 -5.67 7.80 14.24
CA LEU A 56 -5.80 8.12 12.81
C LEU A 56 -5.08 7.10 11.92
N ALA A 57 -3.82 6.80 12.23
CA ALA A 57 -3.01 5.89 11.41
C ALA A 57 -3.59 4.47 11.35
N HIS A 58 -4.31 4.05 12.40
CA HIS A 58 -4.96 2.74 12.45
C HIS A 58 -6.47 2.79 12.14
N ASN A 59 -7.00 3.98 11.84
CA ASN A 59 -8.43 4.23 11.67
C ASN A 59 -9.27 3.67 12.86
N ASP A 60 -8.73 3.72 14.08
CA ASP A 60 -9.34 3.12 15.27
C ASP A 60 -9.95 4.20 16.18
N PRO A 61 -11.27 4.39 16.17
CA PRO A 61 -11.92 5.40 17.02
C PRO A 61 -11.88 5.04 18.51
N GLY A 62 -11.64 3.77 18.84
CA GLY A 62 -11.49 3.29 20.22
C GLY A 62 -10.32 3.95 20.94
N ARG A 63 -9.18 4.11 20.26
CA ARG A 63 -8.01 4.82 20.80
C ARG A 63 -8.26 6.26 21.17
N CYS A 64 -9.17 6.96 20.48
CA CYS A 64 -9.48 8.35 20.84
C CYS A 64 -9.99 8.46 22.28
N TYR A 65 -10.63 7.44 22.84
CA TYR A 65 -11.13 7.48 24.22
C TYR A 65 -10.03 7.46 25.28
N ALA A 66 -8.81 7.07 24.92
CA ALA A 66 -7.64 7.13 25.81
C ALA A 66 -7.01 8.53 25.90
N ILE A 67 -7.43 9.47 25.03
CA ILE A 67 -6.99 10.87 25.07
C ILE A 67 -7.64 11.56 26.27
N GLN A 68 -6.82 12.16 27.15
CA GLN A 68 -7.27 12.88 28.34
C GLN A 68 -7.80 14.27 28.02
N ASP A 69 -7.20 14.96 27.04
CA ASP A 69 -7.72 16.24 26.58
C ASP A 69 -9.07 16.06 25.86
N SER A 70 -10.12 16.62 26.44
CA SER A 70 -11.49 16.42 25.96
C SER A 70 -11.74 17.06 24.59
N ALA A 71 -11.08 18.19 24.30
CA ALA A 71 -11.19 18.86 23.01
C ALA A 71 -10.47 18.03 21.92
N LEU A 72 -9.26 17.56 22.18
CA LEU A 72 -8.50 16.70 21.28
C LEU A 72 -9.21 15.37 21.02
N ARG A 73 -9.78 14.75 22.06
CA ARG A 73 -10.62 13.55 21.93
C ARG A 73 -11.81 13.78 21.00
N SER A 74 -12.54 14.88 21.17
CA SER A 74 -13.71 15.18 20.35
C SER A 74 -13.33 15.37 18.87
N ARG A 75 -12.19 16.02 18.59
CA ARG A 75 -11.64 16.14 17.24
C ARG A 75 -11.23 14.79 16.66
N CYS A 76 -10.53 13.96 17.43
CA CYS A 76 -10.13 12.60 17.04
C CYS A 76 -11.32 11.78 16.54
N LEU A 77 -12.40 11.75 17.32
CA LEU A 77 -13.62 11.01 17.00
C LEU A 77 -14.40 11.60 15.81
N ALA A 78 -14.19 12.88 15.48
CA ALA A 78 -14.81 13.50 14.32
C ALA A 78 -14.04 13.20 13.03
N GLU A 79 -12.71 13.18 13.09
CA GLU A 79 -11.83 12.93 11.94
C GLU A 79 -11.86 11.46 11.46
N ILE A 80 -12.06 10.52 12.38
CA ILE A 80 -12.07 9.08 12.09
C ILE A 80 -13.42 8.57 11.55
N ARG A 81 -14.49 9.37 11.66
CA ARG A 81 -15.85 9.02 11.18
C ARG A 81 -16.00 9.18 9.68
#